data_AF-A0A239QNI5-F1
#
_entry.id   AF-A0A239QNI5-F1
#
_cell.length_a   1.000
_cell.length_b   1.000
_cell.length_c   1.000
_cell.angle_alpha   90.00
_cell.angle_beta   90.00
_cell.angle_gamma   90.00
#
_symmetry.space_group_name_H-M   'P 1'
#
loop_
_entity.id
_entity.type
_entity.pdbx_description
1 polymer ?
#
loop_
_entity_poly.entity_id
_entity_poly.type
_entity_poly.pdbx_seq_one_letter_code
_entity_poly.pdbx_strand_id
1 'polypeptide(L)'
;MQAIKCELCGSNDIMKQDGVFVCQNCKTKYSLEEAMKLIGSVKIDKSDDIENLLTLARRFYKENNYPESEKYYELALREAPNNWEIVFFHAYCHALNFISGNYSDSINTISNGTLTALKFIYNDLEEKERPDALHIIVAKDIQFFDLLLTDMKRSKNLSPQDYDSAVLQICKLYRPMETIIKQYALNQLDTLCVLQRAYYNTIKKAPWAFRWGERRELLARLKKELGI
;
A
#
# COMPACT_ATOMS: atom_id res chain seq x y z
N MET A 1 -14.70 21.97 22.72
CA MET A 1 -15.79 21.16 23.31
C MET A 1 -17.08 21.50 22.59
N GLN A 2 -17.67 20.56 21.83
CA GLN A 2 -19.04 20.73 21.33
C GLN A 2 -19.99 20.50 22.50
N ALA A 3 -20.77 21.53 22.86
CA ALA A 3 -21.77 21.43 23.92
C ALA A 3 -23.05 20.81 23.36
N ILE A 4 -23.58 19.81 24.04
CA ILE A 4 -24.87 19.18 23.71
C ILE A 4 -25.96 20.23 23.89
N LYS A 5 -26.71 20.53 22.82
CA LYS A 5 -27.84 21.47 22.85
C LYS A 5 -29.15 20.72 22.92
N CYS A 6 -30.03 21.12 23.84
CA CYS A 6 -31.38 20.60 23.92
C CYS A 6 -32.19 21.05 22.68
N GLU A 7 -32.78 20.09 21.95
CA GLU A 7 -33.62 20.37 20.77
C GLU A 7 -34.88 21.16 21.08
N LEU A 8 -35.41 21.07 22.31
CA LEU A 8 -36.67 21.71 22.68
C LEU A 8 -36.50 23.13 23.22
N CYS A 9 -35.40 23.43 23.89
CA CYS A 9 -35.20 24.74 24.54
C CYS A 9 -33.86 25.43 24.22
N GLY A 10 -32.97 24.77 23.47
CA GLY A 10 -31.66 25.32 23.10
C GLY A 10 -30.64 25.43 24.23
N SER A 11 -30.97 24.98 25.45
CA SER A 11 -30.05 24.98 26.59
C SER A 11 -28.90 23.98 26.39
N ASN A 12 -27.71 24.32 26.88
CA ASN A 12 -26.54 23.44 26.92
C ASN A 12 -26.45 22.61 28.21
N ASP A 13 -27.40 22.82 29.13
CA ASP A 13 -27.31 22.35 30.51
C ASP A 13 -28.00 20.98 30.65
N ILE A 14 -27.29 19.93 30.22
CA ILE A 14 -27.78 18.54 30.19
C ILE A 14 -26.89 17.68 31.10
N MET A 15 -27.49 17.03 32.10
CA MET A 15 -26.78 16.18 33.06
C MET A 15 -27.26 14.73 33.02
N LYS A 16 -26.36 13.77 33.27
CA LYS A 16 -26.69 12.35 33.35
C LYS A 16 -27.28 12.03 34.72
N GLN A 17 -28.51 11.53 34.74
CA GLN A 17 -29.22 11.05 35.94
C GLN A 17 -29.80 9.67 35.64
N ASP A 18 -29.52 8.67 36.47
CA ASP A 18 -30.10 7.31 36.38
C ASP A 18 -30.01 6.66 34.98
N GLY A 19 -28.90 6.89 34.27
CA GLY A 19 -28.66 6.30 32.94
C GLY A 19 -29.29 7.04 31.76
N VAL A 20 -30.03 8.12 32.00
CA VAL A 20 -30.62 9.02 30.99
C VAL A 20 -30.03 10.43 31.11
N PHE A 21 -29.98 11.17 30.01
CA PHE A 21 -29.51 12.56 30.00
C PHE A 21 -30.70 13.50 30.15
N VAL A 22 -30.67 14.41 31.13
CA VAL A 22 -31.79 15.29 31.46
C VAL A 22 -31.37 16.74 31.31
N CYS A 23 -32.08 17.49 30.46
CA CYS A 23 -31.94 18.93 30.35
C CYS A 23 -32.45 19.60 31.64
N GLN A 24 -31.60 20.37 32.32
CA GLN A 24 -31.96 21.05 33.56
C GLN A 24 -33.01 22.16 33.36
N ASN A 25 -33.06 22.74 32.15
CA ASN A 25 -33.96 23.86 31.86
C ASN A 25 -35.41 23.43 31.52
N CYS A 26 -35.60 22.46 30.62
CA CYS A 26 -36.94 22.00 30.20
C CYS A 26 -37.31 20.59 30.64
N LYS A 27 -36.42 19.91 31.39
CA LYS A 27 -36.60 18.55 31.92
C LYS A 27 -36.79 17.45 30.88
N THR A 28 -36.48 17.74 29.61
CA THR A 28 -36.45 16.74 28.55
C THR A 28 -35.41 15.68 28.87
N LYS A 29 -35.81 14.42 28.71
CA LYS A 29 -34.94 13.25 28.90
C LYS A 29 -34.53 12.71 27.54
N TYR A 30 -33.26 12.39 27.41
CA TYR A 30 -32.67 11.75 26.25
C TYR A 30 -32.08 10.41 26.69
N SER A 31 -32.43 9.35 25.97
CA SER A 31 -31.71 8.09 26.04
C SER A 31 -30.26 8.27 25.59
N LEU A 32 -29.39 7.30 25.90
CA LEU A 32 -28.01 7.29 25.41
C LEU A 32 -27.93 7.43 23.88
N GLU A 33 -28.81 6.72 23.16
CA GLU A 33 -28.85 6.77 21.70
C GLU A 33 -29.30 8.12 21.15
N GLU A 34 -30.30 8.75 21.79
CA GLU A 34 -30.76 10.10 21.41
C GLU A 34 -29.69 11.16 21.72
N ALA A 35 -29.02 11.06 22.88
CA ALA A 35 -27.91 11.94 23.21
C ALA A 35 -26.74 11.78 22.22
N MET A 36 -26.46 10.56 21.72
CA MET A 36 -25.46 10.34 20.67
C MET A 36 -25.88 10.98 19.34
N LYS A 37 -27.18 11.01 19.01
CA LYS A 37 -27.68 11.75 17.83
C LYS A 37 -27.54 13.26 18.00
N LEU A 38 -27.77 13.79 19.22
CA LEU A 38 -27.62 15.21 19.54
C LEU A 38 -26.18 15.73 19.46
N ILE A 39 -25.21 14.88 19.78
CA ILE A 39 -23.78 15.21 19.67
C ILE A 39 -23.37 15.32 18.18
N GLY A 40 -24.22 14.86 17.25
CA GLY A 40 -23.82 14.61 15.88
C GLY A 40 -22.83 13.44 15.83
N SER A 41 -22.60 12.87 14.65
CA SER A 41 -21.50 11.93 14.49
C SER A 41 -20.20 12.64 14.85
N VAL A 42 -19.67 12.36 16.04
CA VAL A 42 -18.31 12.76 16.40
C VAL A 42 -17.41 11.98 15.46
N LYS A 43 -17.02 12.61 14.34
CA LYS A 43 -15.83 12.21 13.60
C LYS A 43 -14.68 12.47 14.56
N ILE A 44 -14.32 11.46 15.35
CA ILE A 44 -13.08 11.48 16.13
C ILE A 44 -11.98 11.63 15.07
N ASP A 45 -11.29 12.77 15.10
CA ASP A 45 -10.17 13.02 14.23
C ASP A 45 -9.03 12.10 14.68
N LYS A 46 -8.87 10.97 13.98
CA LYS A 46 -7.83 9.97 14.23
C LYS A 46 -6.57 10.25 13.41
N SER A 47 -6.43 11.43 12.80
CA SER A 47 -5.26 11.77 11.99
C SER A 47 -3.96 11.67 12.80
N ASP A 48 -3.96 12.17 14.03
CA ASP A 48 -2.83 12.05 14.96
C ASP A 48 -2.51 10.58 15.30
N ASP A 49 -3.53 9.74 15.47
CA ASP A 49 -3.37 8.31 15.75
C ASP A 49 -2.74 7.58 14.55
N ILE A 50 -3.18 7.90 13.32
CA ILE A 50 -2.63 7.33 12.09
C ILE A 50 -1.16 7.72 11.92
N GLU A 51 -0.80 9.00 12.13
CA GLU A 51 0.58 9.45 11.98
C GLU A 51 1.50 8.82 13.04
N ASN A 52 1.00 8.62 14.26
CA ASN A 52 1.72 7.89 15.31
C ASN A 52 1.96 6.42 14.91
N LEU A 53 0.94 5.73 14.38
CA LEU A 53 1.07 4.36 13.89
C LEU A 53 2.07 4.27 12.72
N LEU A 54 1.99 5.20 11.75
CA LEU A 54 2.92 5.29 10.63
C LEU A 54 4.35 5.57 11.10
N THR A 55 4.53 6.46 12.08
CA THR A 55 5.85 6.74 12.67
C THR A 55 6.47 5.49 13.26
N LEU A 56 5.70 4.69 14.01
CA LEU A 56 6.18 3.42 14.56
C LEU A 56 6.49 2.41 13.44
N ALA A 57 5.58 2.23 12.49
CA ALA A 57 5.77 1.33 11.36
C ALA A 57 7.06 1.67 10.58
N ARG A 58 7.25 2.95 10.20
CA ARG A 58 8.43 3.44 9.50
C ARG A 58 9.73 3.27 10.31
N ARG A 59 9.68 3.37 11.65
CA ARG A 59 10.85 3.12 12.52
C ARG A 59 11.25 1.64 12.50
N PHE A 60 10.31 0.74 12.75
CA PHE A 60 10.57 -0.70 12.69
C PHE A 60 11.03 -1.14 11.30
N TYR A 61 10.46 -0.56 10.25
CA TYR A 61 10.91 -0.76 8.87
C TYR A 61 12.40 -0.39 8.70
N LYS A 62 12.82 0.79 9.19
CA LYS A 62 14.22 1.24 9.12
C LYS A 62 15.17 0.35 9.92
N GLU A 63 14.69 -0.28 10.97
CA GLU A 63 15.43 -1.23 11.80
C GLU A 63 15.44 -2.66 11.21
N ASN A 64 14.80 -2.87 10.03
CA ASN A 64 14.57 -4.17 9.40
C ASN A 64 13.72 -5.13 10.25
N ASN A 65 12.98 -4.62 11.22
CA ASN A 65 12.01 -5.39 11.99
C ASN A 65 10.66 -5.43 11.23
N TYR A 66 10.65 -6.19 10.13
CA TYR A 66 9.47 -6.31 9.26
C TYR A 66 8.23 -6.90 9.96
N PRO A 67 8.33 -7.87 10.90
CA PRO A 67 7.17 -8.35 11.65
C PRO A 67 6.47 -7.26 12.47
N GLU A 68 7.22 -6.46 13.24
CA GLU A 68 6.60 -5.35 13.99
C GLU A 68 6.15 -4.24 13.03
N SER A 69 6.92 -3.95 11.98
CA SER A 69 6.51 -2.97 10.96
C SER A 69 5.18 -3.33 10.32
N GLU A 70 4.98 -4.58 9.93
CA GLU A 70 3.74 -5.09 9.34
C GLU A 70 2.56 -4.88 10.28
N LYS A 71 2.73 -5.26 11.56
CA LYS A 71 1.69 -5.10 12.59
C LYS A 71 1.23 -3.66 12.74
N TYR A 72 2.15 -2.69 12.75
CA TYR A 72 1.76 -1.27 12.82
C TYR A 72 1.10 -0.76 11.54
N TYR A 73 1.54 -1.22 10.35
CA TYR A 73 0.83 -0.92 9.11
C TYR A 73 -0.57 -1.56 9.07
N GLU A 74 -0.76 -2.76 9.63
CA GLU A 74 -2.06 -3.42 9.72
C GLU A 74 -3.04 -2.61 10.60
N LEU A 75 -2.55 -2.08 11.73
CA LEU A 75 -3.35 -1.19 12.58
C LEU A 75 -3.73 0.10 11.83
N ALA A 76 -2.78 0.71 11.12
CA ALA A 76 -3.04 1.91 10.34
C ALA A 76 -4.02 1.66 9.18
N LEU A 77 -3.99 0.47 8.58
CA LEU A 77 -4.86 0.07 7.46
C LEU A 77 -6.35 0.03 7.86
N ARG A 78 -6.65 -0.30 9.12
CA ARG A 78 -8.03 -0.30 9.65
C ARG A 78 -8.62 1.09 9.72
N GLU A 79 -7.78 2.11 9.87
CA GLU A 79 -8.19 3.51 10.00
C GLU A 79 -8.14 4.26 8.65
N ALA A 80 -7.16 3.93 7.79
CA ALA A 80 -6.98 4.55 6.47
C ALA A 80 -6.79 3.49 5.36
N PRO A 81 -7.86 2.76 4.97
CA PRO A 81 -7.78 1.63 4.04
C PRO A 81 -7.38 2.02 2.60
N ASN A 82 -7.55 3.29 2.23
CA ASN A 82 -7.23 3.79 0.88
C ASN A 82 -5.89 4.54 0.83
N ASN A 83 -5.13 4.58 1.93
CA ASN A 83 -3.81 5.20 1.91
C ASN A 83 -2.83 4.29 1.16
N TRP A 84 -2.32 4.76 0.02
CA TRP A 84 -1.44 3.99 -0.84
C TRP A 84 -0.16 3.51 -0.12
N GLU A 85 0.39 4.33 0.77
CA GLU A 85 1.62 4.03 1.51
C GLU A 85 1.36 2.86 2.47
N ILE A 86 0.28 2.94 3.26
CA ILE A 86 -0.08 1.89 4.21
C ILE A 86 -0.32 0.57 3.47
N VAL A 87 -1.11 0.61 2.40
CA VAL A 87 -1.46 -0.58 1.60
C VAL A 87 -0.20 -1.23 1.01
N PHE A 88 0.68 -0.43 0.42
CA PHE A 88 1.91 -0.92 -0.18
C PHE A 88 2.86 -1.48 0.88
N PHE A 89 3.18 -0.71 1.92
CA PHE A 89 4.19 -1.11 2.90
C PHE A 89 3.71 -2.24 3.82
N HIS A 90 2.41 -2.37 4.08
CA HIS A 90 1.85 -3.56 4.72
C HIS A 90 2.17 -4.82 3.89
N ALA A 91 1.80 -4.81 2.61
CA ALA A 91 2.05 -5.95 1.70
C ALA A 91 3.55 -6.23 1.52
N TYR A 92 4.37 -5.18 1.46
CA TYR A 92 5.82 -5.26 1.35
C TYR A 92 6.46 -5.94 2.57
N CYS A 93 6.08 -5.52 3.79
CA CYS A 93 6.60 -6.12 5.02
C CYS A 93 6.11 -7.57 5.17
N HIS A 94 4.84 -7.84 4.86
CA HIS A 94 4.30 -9.19 4.84
C HIS A 94 5.09 -10.09 3.89
N ALA A 95 5.29 -9.67 2.64
CA ALA A 95 6.02 -10.46 1.65
C ALA A 95 7.48 -10.73 2.07
N LEU A 96 8.14 -9.78 2.76
CA LEU A 96 9.49 -9.97 3.28
C LEU A 96 9.57 -11.00 4.41
N ASN A 97 8.54 -11.10 5.26
CA ASN A 97 8.50 -12.07 6.34
C ASN A 97 8.50 -13.52 5.84
N PHE A 98 8.02 -13.76 4.61
CA PHE A 98 7.90 -15.11 4.03
C PHE A 98 8.87 -15.40 2.86
N ILE A 99 9.83 -14.50 2.61
CA ILE A 99 10.67 -14.55 1.41
C ILE A 99 11.42 -15.87 1.26
N SER A 100 11.81 -16.52 2.35
CA SER A 100 12.58 -17.78 2.35
C SER A 100 11.71 -19.05 2.43
N GLY A 101 10.39 -18.91 2.59
CA GLY A 101 9.48 -20.04 2.81
C GLY A 101 8.49 -20.26 1.67
N ASN A 102 8.02 -19.19 1.04
CA ASN A 102 7.03 -19.27 -0.02
C ASN A 102 7.16 -18.11 -1.01
N TYR A 103 7.99 -18.32 -2.05
CA TYR A 103 8.30 -17.29 -3.04
C TYR A 103 7.07 -16.84 -3.84
N SER A 104 6.22 -17.78 -4.26
CA SER A 104 5.05 -17.43 -5.08
C SER A 104 4.05 -16.60 -4.29
N ASP A 105 3.78 -16.93 -3.03
CA ASP A 105 2.88 -16.14 -2.19
C ASP A 105 3.45 -14.77 -1.86
N SER A 106 4.77 -14.69 -1.68
CA SER A 106 5.47 -13.41 -1.49
C SER A 106 5.32 -12.52 -2.72
N ILE A 107 5.52 -13.06 -3.94
CA ILE A 107 5.33 -12.33 -5.20
C ILE A 107 3.86 -11.91 -5.38
N ASN A 108 2.90 -12.80 -5.09
CA ASN A 108 1.49 -12.50 -5.21
C ASN A 108 1.05 -11.40 -4.24
N THR A 109 1.51 -11.46 -3.00
CA THR A 109 1.22 -10.46 -1.95
C THR A 109 1.70 -9.09 -2.38
N ILE A 110 2.98 -8.97 -2.74
CA ILE A 110 3.53 -7.67 -3.16
C ILE A 110 2.85 -7.18 -4.44
N SER A 111 2.60 -8.06 -5.42
CA SER A 111 1.92 -7.69 -6.67
C SER A 111 0.53 -7.11 -6.42
N ASN A 112 -0.25 -7.74 -5.54
CA ASN A 112 -1.58 -7.25 -5.18
C ASN A 112 -1.52 -5.93 -4.42
N GLY A 113 -0.59 -5.80 -3.46
CA GLY A 113 -0.35 -4.56 -2.73
C GLY A 113 0.04 -3.41 -3.66
N THR A 114 1.02 -3.63 -4.54
CA THR A 114 1.47 -2.69 -5.57
C THR A 114 0.32 -2.24 -6.47
N LEU A 115 -0.41 -3.18 -7.07
CA LEU A 115 -1.52 -2.83 -7.97
C LEU A 115 -2.64 -2.06 -7.26
N THR A 116 -2.87 -2.35 -5.98
CA THR A 116 -3.87 -1.64 -5.16
C THR A 116 -3.38 -0.23 -4.82
N ALA A 117 -2.13 -0.09 -4.37
CA ALA A 117 -1.52 1.20 -4.08
C ALA A 117 -1.48 2.11 -5.32
N LEU A 118 -1.16 1.57 -6.50
CA LEU A 118 -1.18 2.32 -7.75
C LEU A 118 -2.57 2.85 -8.12
N LYS A 119 -3.64 2.10 -7.81
CA LYS A 119 -5.03 2.57 -7.99
C LYS A 119 -5.33 3.74 -7.05
N PHE A 120 -4.92 3.67 -5.79
CA PHE A 120 -5.11 4.76 -4.84
C PHE A 120 -4.27 6.00 -5.19
N ILE A 121 -3.04 5.82 -5.69
CA ILE A 121 -2.24 6.93 -6.22
C ILE A 121 -2.96 7.61 -7.40
N TYR A 122 -3.56 6.83 -8.29
CA TYR A 122 -4.29 7.38 -9.44
C TYR A 122 -5.56 8.14 -9.03
N ASN A 123 -6.36 7.55 -8.14
CA ASN A 123 -7.69 8.05 -7.80
C ASN A 123 -7.68 9.15 -6.73
N ASP A 124 -6.81 9.03 -5.72
CA ASP A 124 -6.96 9.76 -4.46
C ASP A 124 -5.81 10.75 -4.20
N LEU A 125 -4.65 10.56 -4.82
CA LEU A 125 -3.45 11.40 -4.58
C LEU A 125 -3.38 12.59 -5.56
N GLU A 126 -2.93 13.74 -5.08
CA GLU A 126 -2.74 14.94 -5.90
C GLU A 126 -1.69 14.70 -7.00
N GLU A 127 -1.93 15.23 -8.20
CA GLU A 127 -1.06 15.02 -9.37
C GLU A 127 0.41 15.37 -9.13
N LYS A 128 0.68 16.38 -8.29
CA LYS A 128 2.03 16.81 -7.93
C LYS A 128 2.79 15.82 -7.05
N GLU A 129 2.09 14.98 -6.29
CA GLU A 129 2.67 14.03 -5.31
C GLU A 129 2.80 12.62 -5.90
N ARG A 130 2.03 12.30 -6.95
CA ARG A 130 2.11 11.00 -7.65
C ARG A 130 3.52 10.62 -8.08
N PRO A 131 4.36 11.54 -8.61
CA PRO A 131 5.69 11.17 -9.05
C PRO A 131 6.56 10.53 -7.97
N ASP A 132 6.56 11.11 -6.77
CA ASP A 132 7.37 10.63 -5.65
C ASP A 132 6.84 9.28 -5.14
N ALA A 133 5.51 9.15 -5.02
CA ALA A 133 4.87 7.89 -4.63
C ALA A 133 5.19 6.75 -5.60
N LEU A 134 5.10 7.00 -6.91
CA LEU A 134 5.44 6.04 -7.97
C LEU A 134 6.92 5.64 -7.90
N HIS A 135 7.82 6.62 -7.69
CA HIS A 135 9.24 6.35 -7.55
C HIS A 135 9.53 5.42 -6.36
N ILE A 136 8.90 5.68 -5.21
CA ILE A 136 9.04 4.86 -4.00
C ILE A 136 8.60 3.42 -4.27
N ILE A 137 7.40 3.22 -4.82
CA ILE A 137 6.87 1.88 -5.13
C ILE A 137 7.80 1.13 -6.08
N VAL A 138 8.18 1.75 -7.20
CA VAL A 138 9.05 1.12 -8.21
C VAL A 138 10.40 0.74 -7.61
N ALA A 139 11.04 1.65 -6.88
CA ALA A 139 12.33 1.39 -6.26
C ALA A 139 12.25 0.23 -5.26
N LYS A 140 11.17 0.17 -4.46
CA LYS A 140 10.97 -0.87 -3.46
C LYS A 140 10.63 -2.23 -4.07
N ASP A 141 9.76 -2.27 -5.07
CA ASP A 141 9.47 -3.50 -5.80
C ASP A 141 10.72 -4.10 -6.45
N ILE A 142 11.54 -3.27 -7.09
CA ILE A 142 12.80 -3.73 -7.69
C ILE A 142 13.74 -4.29 -6.61
N GLN A 143 13.90 -3.60 -5.49
CA GLN A 143 14.71 -4.07 -4.36
C GLN A 143 14.21 -5.42 -3.84
N PHE A 144 12.90 -5.56 -3.66
CA PHE A 144 12.28 -6.80 -3.21
C PHE A 144 12.51 -7.94 -4.19
N PHE A 145 12.26 -7.73 -5.49
CA PHE A 145 12.43 -8.77 -6.50
C PHE A 145 13.88 -9.16 -6.70
N ASP A 146 14.83 -8.23 -6.58
CA ASP A 146 16.25 -8.56 -6.63
C ASP A 146 16.68 -9.38 -5.41
N LEU A 147 16.18 -9.05 -4.21
CA LEU A 147 16.41 -9.84 -3.00
C LEU A 147 15.83 -11.25 -3.15
N LEU A 148 14.56 -11.35 -3.57
CA LEU A 148 13.84 -12.60 -3.76
C LEU A 148 14.54 -13.51 -4.78
N LEU A 149 14.87 -12.98 -5.96
CA LEU A 149 15.54 -13.78 -7.00
C LEU A 149 16.98 -14.17 -6.61
N THR A 150 17.63 -13.42 -5.71
CA THR A 150 18.94 -13.77 -5.17
C THR A 150 18.83 -14.88 -4.14
N ASP A 151 17.83 -14.83 -3.26
CA ASP A 151 17.55 -15.90 -2.30
C ASP A 151 17.17 -17.21 -3.01
N MET A 152 16.26 -17.14 -3.97
CA MET A 152 15.87 -18.27 -4.82
C MET A 152 17.08 -18.97 -5.47
N LYS A 153 18.03 -18.19 -6.00
CA LYS A 153 19.27 -18.73 -6.60
C LYS A 153 20.20 -19.44 -5.61
N ARG A 154 20.14 -19.08 -4.33
CA ARG A 154 20.94 -19.68 -3.26
C ARG A 154 20.27 -20.93 -2.68
N SER A 155 18.95 -21.05 -2.84
CA SER A 155 18.19 -22.21 -2.38
C SER A 155 18.61 -23.48 -3.12
N LYS A 156 19.07 -24.49 -2.36
CA LYS A 156 19.55 -25.76 -2.91
C LYS A 156 18.43 -26.66 -3.47
N ASN A 157 17.19 -26.45 -3.02
CA ASN A 157 16.05 -27.32 -3.31
C ASN A 157 15.07 -26.71 -4.32
N LEU A 158 15.41 -25.56 -4.91
CA LEU A 158 14.52 -24.87 -5.84
C LEU A 158 14.65 -25.46 -7.25
N SER A 159 13.52 -25.82 -7.87
CA SER A 159 13.55 -26.28 -9.25
C SER A 159 13.78 -25.11 -10.23
N PRO A 160 14.43 -25.35 -11.38
CA PRO A 160 14.53 -24.34 -12.44
C PRO A 160 13.16 -23.80 -12.88
N GLN A 161 12.14 -24.66 -12.89
CA GLN A 161 10.77 -24.28 -13.26
C GLN A 161 10.16 -23.27 -12.27
N ASP A 162 10.44 -23.41 -10.96
CA ASP A 162 9.95 -22.48 -9.94
C ASP A 162 10.61 -21.10 -10.08
N TYR A 163 11.91 -21.08 -10.39
CA TYR A 163 12.64 -19.84 -10.69
C TYR A 163 12.08 -19.13 -11.94
N ASP A 164 11.88 -19.89 -13.02
CA ASP A 164 11.31 -19.38 -14.26
C ASP A 164 9.88 -18.84 -14.05
N SER A 165 9.07 -19.56 -13.28
CA SER A 165 7.71 -19.13 -12.88
C SER A 165 7.73 -17.81 -12.11
N ALA A 166 8.62 -17.67 -11.12
CA ALA A 166 8.78 -16.43 -10.38
C ALA A 166 9.18 -15.25 -11.28
N VAL A 167 10.13 -15.46 -12.20
CA VAL A 167 10.54 -14.43 -13.16
C VAL A 167 9.37 -14.00 -14.04
N LEU A 168 8.51 -14.93 -14.49
CA LEU A 168 7.32 -14.59 -15.27
C LEU A 168 6.30 -13.80 -14.44
N GLN A 169 6.06 -14.17 -13.18
CA GLN A 169 5.14 -13.46 -12.31
C GLN A 169 5.60 -12.01 -12.09
N ILE A 170 6.89 -11.80 -11.82
CA ILE A 170 7.48 -10.46 -11.69
C ILE A 170 7.32 -9.65 -12.98
N CYS A 171 7.61 -10.27 -14.13
CA CYS A 171 7.44 -9.62 -15.44
C CYS A 171 5.98 -9.23 -15.72
N LYS A 172 5.00 -10.02 -15.26
CA LYS A 172 3.57 -9.71 -15.39
C LYS A 172 3.17 -8.49 -14.56
N LEU A 173 3.85 -8.21 -13.43
CA LEU A 173 3.63 -7.00 -12.64
C LEU A 173 4.27 -5.76 -13.26
N TYR A 174 5.46 -5.87 -13.88
CA TYR A 174 6.12 -4.72 -14.49
C TYR A 174 5.31 -4.07 -15.62
N ARG A 175 4.52 -4.85 -16.37
CA ARG A 175 3.70 -4.33 -17.47
C ARG A 175 2.58 -3.36 -17.06
N PRO A 176 1.72 -3.68 -16.07
CA PRO A 176 0.73 -2.72 -15.58
C PRO A 176 1.39 -1.51 -14.91
N MET A 177 2.50 -1.68 -14.17
CA MET A 177 3.27 -0.56 -13.63
C MET A 177 3.73 0.40 -14.74
N GLU A 178 4.33 -0.15 -15.80
CA GLU A 178 4.81 0.61 -16.95
C GLU A 178 3.67 1.38 -17.63
N THR A 179 2.50 0.75 -17.77
CA THR A 179 1.31 1.36 -18.37
C THR A 179 0.84 2.55 -17.54
N ILE A 180 0.76 2.37 -16.22
CA ILE A 180 0.34 3.40 -15.27
C ILE A 180 1.34 4.57 -15.29
N ILE A 181 2.64 4.32 -15.19
CA ILE A 181 3.66 5.38 -15.23
C ILE A 181 3.61 6.16 -16.56
N LYS A 182 3.44 5.48 -17.69
CA LYS A 182 3.33 6.12 -19.02
C LYS A 182 2.10 7.03 -19.13
N GLN A 183 0.99 6.72 -18.47
CA GLN A 183 -0.21 7.55 -18.49
C GLN A 183 0.02 8.95 -17.88
N TYR A 184 0.99 9.11 -16.97
CA TYR A 184 1.28 10.41 -16.33
C TYR A 184 2.30 11.27 -17.09
N ALA A 185 2.72 10.83 -18.28
CA ALA A 185 3.37 11.48 -19.44
C ALA A 185 4.29 12.73 -19.35
N LEU A 186 4.55 13.40 -18.22
CA LEU A 186 5.27 14.69 -18.25
C LEU A 186 6.53 14.82 -17.37
N ASN A 187 6.67 14.12 -16.24
CA ASN A 187 7.84 14.32 -15.34
C ASN A 187 8.49 13.03 -14.80
N GLN A 188 8.17 11.85 -15.33
CA GLN A 188 8.55 10.55 -14.75
C GLN A 188 9.49 9.72 -15.63
N LEU A 189 10.23 10.35 -16.56
CA LEU A 189 11.18 9.65 -17.45
C LEU A 189 12.15 8.77 -16.66
N ASP A 190 12.67 9.27 -15.54
CA ASP A 190 13.62 8.52 -14.71
C ASP A 190 12.99 7.28 -14.08
N THR A 191 11.82 7.40 -13.45
CA THR A 191 11.09 6.26 -12.84
C THR A 191 10.72 5.21 -13.89
N LEU A 192 10.26 5.65 -15.07
CA LEU A 192 9.95 4.76 -16.18
C LEU A 192 11.20 4.02 -16.68
N CYS A 193 12.31 4.74 -16.88
CA CYS A 193 13.57 4.16 -17.30
C CYS A 193 14.12 3.15 -16.28
N VAL A 194 14.02 3.45 -14.99
CA VAL A 194 14.41 2.54 -13.89
C VAL A 194 13.59 1.25 -13.95
N LEU A 195 12.26 1.36 -14.06
CA LEU A 195 11.38 0.20 -14.19
C LEU A 195 11.70 -0.62 -15.45
N GLN A 196 11.80 0.02 -16.62
CA GLN A 196 12.07 -0.66 -17.89
C GLN A 196 13.43 -1.34 -17.89
N ARG A 197 14.44 -0.75 -17.26
CA ARG A 197 15.77 -1.36 -17.11
C ARG A 197 15.74 -2.57 -16.18
N ALA A 198 15.02 -2.49 -15.06
CA ALA A 198 14.80 -3.62 -14.18
C ALA A 198 14.04 -4.74 -14.92
N TYR A 199 12.99 -4.40 -15.66
CA TYR A 199 12.24 -5.35 -16.48
C TYR A 199 13.14 -6.05 -17.51
N TYR A 200 13.93 -5.28 -18.25
CA TYR A 200 14.89 -5.81 -19.22
C TYR A 200 15.88 -6.80 -18.58
N ASN A 201 16.44 -6.44 -17.42
CA ASN A 201 17.38 -7.29 -16.69
C ASN A 201 16.72 -8.54 -16.13
N THR A 202 15.50 -8.46 -15.61
CA THR A 202 14.76 -9.61 -15.09
C THR A 202 14.44 -10.63 -16.18
N ILE A 203 14.01 -10.20 -17.38
CA ILE A 203 13.79 -11.10 -18.53
C ILE A 203 15.07 -11.85 -18.91
N LYS A 204 16.25 -11.24 -18.74
CA LYS A 204 17.53 -11.88 -19.04
C LYS A 204 17.91 -12.96 -18.02
N LYS A 205 17.38 -12.92 -16.80
CA LYS A 205 17.69 -13.89 -15.74
C LYS A 205 17.12 -15.29 -16.04
N ALA A 206 16.02 -15.39 -16.78
CA ALA A 206 15.36 -16.66 -17.11
C ALA A 206 15.00 -16.76 -18.61
N PRO A 207 15.96 -17.13 -19.49
CA PRO A 207 15.71 -17.19 -20.92
C PRO A 207 14.65 -18.20 -21.35
N TRP A 208 14.54 -19.31 -20.60
CA TRP A 208 13.71 -20.46 -20.91
C TRP A 208 12.27 -20.32 -20.40
N ALA A 209 11.99 -19.33 -19.57
CA ALA A 209 10.67 -19.08 -19.00
C ALA A 209 9.64 -18.60 -20.04
N PHE A 210 10.10 -18.01 -21.13
CA PHE A 210 9.24 -17.34 -22.11
C PHE A 210 8.95 -18.21 -23.32
N ARG A 211 7.79 -17.99 -23.94
CA ARG A 211 7.47 -18.66 -25.22
C ARG A 211 8.45 -18.22 -26.32
N TRP A 212 8.60 -19.07 -27.32
CA TRP A 212 9.43 -18.77 -28.48
C TRP A 212 8.94 -17.47 -29.16
N GLY A 213 9.86 -16.55 -29.47
CA GLY A 213 9.55 -15.23 -30.04
C GLY A 213 9.21 -14.16 -29.00
N GLU A 214 8.35 -14.47 -28.02
CA GLU A 214 7.84 -13.50 -27.03
C GLU A 214 8.96 -12.76 -26.29
N ARG A 215 9.96 -13.49 -25.78
CA ARG A 215 11.11 -12.89 -25.11
C ARG A 215 11.88 -11.93 -26.02
N ARG A 216 12.04 -12.30 -27.28
CA ARG A 216 12.84 -11.54 -28.24
C ARG A 216 12.14 -10.22 -28.57
N GLU A 217 10.84 -10.25 -28.77
CA GLU A 217 10.00 -9.06 -28.98
C GLU A 217 10.02 -8.14 -27.76
N LEU A 218 9.86 -8.69 -26.55
CA LEU A 218 9.84 -7.92 -25.32
C LEU A 218 11.18 -7.23 -25.06
N LEU A 219 12.29 -7.94 -25.23
CA LEU A 219 13.63 -7.36 -25.13
C LEU A 219 13.88 -6.30 -26.21
N ALA A 220 13.44 -6.53 -27.46
CA ALA A 220 13.59 -5.56 -28.54
C ALA A 220 12.81 -4.26 -28.27
N ARG A 221 11.58 -4.37 -27.75
CA ARG A 221 10.77 -3.23 -27.31
C ARG A 221 11.49 -2.42 -26.24
N LEU A 222 11.91 -3.08 -25.15
CA LEU A 222 12.56 -2.41 -24.02
C LEU A 222 13.89 -1.78 -24.42
N LYS A 223 14.68 -2.44 -25.28
CA LYS A 223 15.91 -1.86 -25.85
C LYS A 223 15.64 -0.57 -26.62
N LYS A 224 14.64 -0.60 -27.50
CA LYS A 224 14.23 0.57 -28.30
C LYS A 224 13.78 1.72 -27.41
N GLU A 225 12.96 1.44 -26.38
CA GLU A 225 12.47 2.46 -25.44
C GLU A 225 13.58 3.04 -24.54
N LEU A 226 14.58 2.21 -24.17
CA LEU A 226 15.72 2.62 -23.34
C LEU A 226 16.89 3.24 -24.14
N GLY A 227 16.89 3.15 -25.47
CA GLY A 227 17.99 3.62 -26.32
C GLY A 227 19.29 2.80 -26.20
N ILE A 228 19.19 1.49 -25.97
CA ILE A 228 20.34 0.56 -25.77
C ILE A 228 20.37 -0.61 -26.77
#